data_AF-A0A951W472-F1
#
_entry.id   AF-A0A951W472-F1
#
_cell.length_a   1.000
_cell.length_b   1.000
_cell.length_c   1.000
_cell.angle_alpha   90.00
_cell.angle_beta   90.00
_cell.angle_gamma   90.00
#
_symmetry.space_group_name_H-M   'P 1'
#
loop_
_entity.id
_entity.type
_entity.pdbx_description
1 polymer ?
#
loop_
_entity_poly.entity_id
_entity_poly.type
_entity_poly.pdbx_seq_one_letter_code
_entity_poly.pdbx_strand_id
1 'polypeptide(L)'
;MTHMDSNRTVWMICFVTILMVAGMRAGAVGLDIPFPELEYEETTVGQDQLARVIRRLDNQSVEEAKAAADALIADQDAPLSLRSWAAARKYEWLVGPEHNRAALEFGRAWLRDNPDDPNAILWRRTMQQVVIMFRRGIFDVDPKAIRETSEDLFNNHPATSWEVIRGRLDYAYALKSLLSGIVPDARAESEKQRALAKDALRGMVDAQEVSLSDKASALQLLDDLEKAERKRAEKSEESEKLAVAYMEKAQAYLRDLGTITPDEAVGRRRELEELFGGPLPPNVPKAASEMAK
;
A
#
# COMPACT_ATOMS: atom_id res chain seq x y z
N MET A 1 0.00 -18.60 25.71
CA MET A 1 0.52 -17.22 25.85
C MET A 1 1.62 -17.07 24.80
N THR A 2 1.25 -16.54 23.63
CA THR A 2 2.04 -16.57 22.39
C THR A 2 3.05 -15.43 22.37
N HIS A 3 4.31 -15.74 22.65
CA HIS A 3 5.43 -14.88 22.28
C HIS A 3 5.58 -14.91 20.75
N MET A 4 4.90 -13.98 20.07
CA MET A 4 5.24 -13.63 18.69
C MET A 4 6.60 -12.93 18.69
N ASP A 5 7.47 -13.33 17.76
CA ASP A 5 8.84 -12.83 17.59
C ASP A 5 8.90 -11.31 17.64
N SER A 6 9.58 -10.81 18.69
CA SER A 6 9.82 -9.37 18.90
C SER A 6 10.50 -8.74 17.69
N ASN A 7 11.38 -9.48 17.00
CA ASN A 7 12.06 -8.98 15.79
C ASN A 7 11.10 -8.81 14.60
N ARG A 8 10.20 -9.76 14.30
CA ARG A 8 9.22 -9.55 13.22
C ARG A 8 8.27 -8.39 13.53
N THR A 9 7.94 -8.21 14.79
CA THR A 9 7.04 -7.16 15.27
C THR A 9 7.70 -5.77 15.19
N VAL A 10 8.97 -5.64 15.58
CA VAL A 10 9.75 -4.39 15.45
C VAL A 10 9.97 -4.01 13.98
N TRP A 11 10.20 -4.99 13.10
CA TRP A 11 10.35 -4.75 11.66
C TRP A 11 9.05 -4.32 10.97
N MET A 12 7.93 -4.93 11.36
CA MET A 12 6.61 -4.52 10.90
C MET A 12 6.27 -3.12 11.43
N ILE A 13 6.57 -2.82 12.70
CA ILE A 13 6.33 -1.51 13.31
C ILE A 13 7.19 -0.43 12.64
N CYS A 14 8.50 -0.60 12.44
CA CYS A 14 9.34 0.42 11.80
C CYS A 14 9.00 0.65 10.32
N PHE A 15 8.58 -0.38 9.57
CA PHE A 15 8.24 -0.24 8.15
C PHE A 15 6.83 0.33 7.95
N VAL A 16 5.88 -0.08 8.79
CA VAL A 16 4.55 0.55 8.89
C VAL A 16 4.71 2.00 9.34
N THR A 17 5.65 2.33 10.23
CA THR A 17 5.90 3.72 10.67
C THR A 17 6.49 4.58 9.55
N ILE A 18 7.32 4.06 8.63
CA ILE A 18 7.83 4.85 7.49
C ILE A 18 6.73 5.09 6.43
N LEU A 19 5.90 4.09 6.15
CA LEU A 19 4.72 4.24 5.27
C LEU A 19 3.60 5.05 5.92
N MET A 20 3.45 4.96 7.24
CA MET A 20 2.55 5.80 8.01
C MET A 20 3.12 7.22 8.15
N VAL A 21 4.42 7.47 8.28
CA VAL A 21 4.94 8.85 8.38
C VAL A 21 4.97 9.55 7.01
N ALA A 22 5.18 8.81 5.92
CA ALA A 22 4.95 9.32 4.56
C ALA A 22 3.46 9.41 4.22
N GLY A 23 2.64 8.49 4.73
CA GLY A 23 1.19 8.43 4.53
C GLY A 23 0.37 9.31 5.48
N MET A 24 0.90 9.72 6.64
CA MET A 24 0.22 10.57 7.65
C MET A 24 0.41 12.06 7.36
N ARG A 25 1.26 12.43 6.38
CA ARG A 25 1.17 13.76 5.77
C ARG A 25 0.05 13.85 4.73
N ALA A 26 -0.55 12.74 4.33
CA ALA A 26 -1.82 12.70 3.61
C ALA A 26 -2.91 12.32 4.62
N GLY A 27 -3.74 13.29 5.02
CA GLY A 27 -4.98 12.98 5.74
C GLY A 27 -5.74 11.87 5.01
N ALA A 28 -6.37 10.99 5.81
CA ALA A 28 -7.38 9.98 5.43
C ALA A 28 -7.58 9.79 3.92
N VAL A 29 -7.30 8.59 3.38
CA VAL A 29 -7.57 8.25 1.97
C VAL A 29 -8.94 8.77 1.55
N GLY A 30 -8.87 9.89 0.85
CA GLY A 30 -9.95 10.70 0.37
C GLY A 30 -9.54 11.17 -1.01
N LEU A 31 -10.51 11.27 -1.89
CA LEU A 31 -10.30 11.86 -3.19
C LEU A 31 -10.00 13.33 -2.93
N ASP A 32 -8.73 13.73 -2.98
CA ASP A 32 -8.31 15.14 -2.83
C ASP A 32 -8.65 15.93 -4.11
N ILE A 33 -9.91 15.81 -4.53
CA ILE A 33 -10.52 16.62 -5.57
C ILE A 33 -10.83 17.96 -4.89
N PRO A 34 -10.15 19.05 -5.30
CA PRO A 34 -10.45 20.36 -4.77
C PRO A 34 -11.87 20.77 -5.17
N PHE A 35 -12.45 21.71 -4.43
CA PHE A 35 -13.66 22.36 -4.91
C PHE A 35 -13.34 23.02 -6.27
N PRO A 36 -14.15 22.80 -7.31
CA PRO A 36 -13.82 23.28 -8.65
C PRO A 36 -13.83 24.82 -8.71
N GLU A 37 -12.93 25.37 -9.51
CA GLU A 37 -13.03 26.77 -9.94
C GLU A 37 -14.11 26.82 -11.02
N LEU A 38 -15.23 27.46 -10.71
CA LEU A 38 -16.38 27.61 -11.60
C LEU A 38 -16.48 29.07 -12.03
N GLU A 39 -16.85 29.30 -13.29
CA GLU A 39 -17.08 30.64 -13.80
C GLU A 39 -18.33 31.26 -13.16
N TYR A 40 -18.40 32.60 -13.17
CA TYR A 40 -19.57 33.31 -12.68
C TYR A 40 -20.81 32.92 -13.51
N GLU A 41 -21.93 32.59 -12.83
CA GLU A 41 -23.18 32.09 -13.41
C GLU A 41 -23.13 30.67 -14.02
N GLU A 42 -22.03 29.93 -13.85
CA GLU A 42 -21.95 28.51 -14.24
C GLU A 42 -22.82 27.61 -13.34
N THR A 43 -23.17 28.09 -12.15
CA THR A 43 -24.03 27.42 -11.19
C THR A 43 -25.27 28.24 -10.85
N THR A 44 -26.32 27.54 -10.44
CA THR A 44 -27.51 28.16 -9.85
C THR A 44 -27.31 28.39 -8.34
N VAL A 45 -28.06 29.34 -7.78
CA VAL A 45 -28.10 29.58 -6.32
C VAL A 45 -28.44 28.29 -5.54
N GLY A 46 -29.27 27.41 -6.11
CA GLY A 46 -29.60 26.12 -5.51
C GLY A 46 -28.38 25.18 -5.42
N GLN A 47 -27.60 25.09 -6.50
CA GLN A 47 -26.38 24.28 -6.56
C GLN A 47 -25.31 24.81 -5.59
N ASP A 48 -25.15 26.13 -5.49
CA ASP A 48 -24.24 26.76 -4.54
C ASP A 48 -24.63 26.45 -3.09
N GLN A 49 -25.94 26.49 -2.80
CA GLN A 49 -26.44 26.14 -1.46
C GLN A 49 -26.17 24.67 -1.13
N LEU A 50 -26.36 23.74 -2.08
CA LEU A 50 -26.01 22.33 -1.89
C LEU A 50 -24.50 22.16 -1.63
N ALA A 51 -23.65 22.84 -2.40
CA ALA A 51 -22.21 22.83 -2.21
C ALA A 51 -21.79 23.33 -0.81
N ARG A 52 -22.43 24.40 -0.30
CA ARG A 52 -22.19 24.89 1.07
C ARG A 52 -22.56 23.86 2.14
N VAL A 53 -23.69 23.17 1.97
CA VAL A 53 -24.16 22.11 2.87
C VAL A 53 -23.17 20.94 2.89
N ILE A 54 -22.70 20.49 1.73
CA ILE A 54 -21.70 19.40 1.61
C ILE A 54 -20.40 19.79 2.33
N ARG A 55 -19.96 21.05 2.19
CA ARG A 55 -18.80 21.61 2.89
C ARG A 55 -19.02 21.85 4.38
N ARG A 56 -20.26 21.68 4.86
CA ARG A 56 -20.67 21.88 6.26
C ARG A 56 -20.36 23.28 6.79
N LEU A 57 -20.49 24.30 5.93
CA LEU A 57 -20.16 25.67 6.29
C LEU A 57 -21.15 26.32 7.26
N ASP A 58 -22.35 25.75 7.41
CA ASP A 58 -23.39 26.27 8.33
C ASP A 58 -23.83 25.21 9.36
N ASN A 59 -22.86 24.43 9.88
CA ASN A 59 -23.03 23.42 10.94
C ASN A 59 -23.99 22.27 10.61
N GLN A 60 -24.12 21.91 9.33
CA GLN A 60 -24.96 20.79 8.91
C GLN A 60 -24.44 19.44 9.43
N SER A 61 -25.37 18.52 9.67
CA SER A 61 -25.14 17.12 10.00
C SER A 61 -24.49 16.37 8.84
N VAL A 62 -23.96 15.17 9.12
CA VAL A 62 -23.36 14.31 8.09
C VAL A 62 -24.45 13.79 7.13
N GLU A 63 -25.64 13.55 7.64
CA GLU A 63 -26.81 13.08 6.89
C GLU A 63 -27.30 14.14 5.92
N GLU A 64 -27.35 15.41 6.35
CA GLU A 64 -27.68 16.54 5.46
C GLU A 64 -26.63 16.74 4.38
N ALA A 65 -25.34 16.64 4.74
CA ALA A 65 -24.25 16.70 3.76
C ALA A 65 -24.34 15.58 2.72
N LYS A 66 -24.69 14.35 3.15
CA LYS A 66 -24.94 13.19 2.27
C LYS A 66 -26.10 13.44 1.32
N ALA A 67 -27.24 13.90 1.84
CA ALA A 67 -28.42 14.19 1.03
C ALA A 67 -28.14 15.30 0.01
N ALA A 68 -27.38 16.33 0.40
CA ALA A 68 -26.99 17.41 -0.51
C ALA A 68 -26.04 16.92 -1.62
N ALA A 69 -25.09 16.04 -1.30
CA ALA A 69 -24.23 15.41 -2.30
C ALA A 69 -25.04 14.57 -3.28
N ASP A 70 -25.98 13.74 -2.79
CA ASP A 70 -26.86 12.95 -3.65
C ASP A 70 -27.71 13.82 -4.59
N ALA A 71 -28.26 14.93 -4.08
CA ALA A 71 -29.00 15.88 -4.89
C ALA A 71 -28.13 16.51 -5.98
N LEU A 72 -26.91 16.94 -5.64
CA LEU A 72 -26.00 17.57 -6.60
C LEU A 72 -25.47 16.58 -7.65
N ILE A 73 -25.23 15.32 -7.26
CA ILE A 73 -24.82 14.24 -8.18
C ILE A 73 -25.92 13.96 -9.23
N ALA A 74 -27.18 13.97 -8.79
CA ALA A 74 -28.34 13.68 -9.64
C ALA A 74 -28.69 14.84 -10.58
N ASP A 75 -28.36 16.08 -10.22
CA ASP A 75 -28.58 17.27 -11.01
C ASP A 75 -27.73 17.25 -12.30
N GLN A 76 -28.35 16.96 -13.44
CA GLN A 76 -27.66 16.92 -14.74
C GLN A 76 -27.35 18.30 -15.30
N ASP A 77 -27.99 19.35 -14.79
CA ASP A 77 -27.77 20.73 -15.20
C ASP A 77 -26.56 21.34 -14.45
N ALA A 78 -26.07 20.68 -13.40
CA ALA A 78 -24.84 21.09 -12.71
C ALA A 78 -23.59 20.75 -13.53
N PRO A 79 -22.54 21.60 -13.51
CA PRO A 79 -21.27 21.31 -14.17
C PRO A 79 -20.67 19.97 -13.71
N LEU A 80 -20.09 19.21 -14.65
CA LEU A 80 -19.51 17.90 -14.35
C LEU A 80 -18.43 17.97 -13.27
N SER A 81 -17.63 19.04 -13.24
CA SER A 81 -16.62 19.29 -12.21
C SER A 81 -17.22 19.39 -10.81
N LEU A 82 -18.37 20.07 -10.66
CA LEU A 82 -19.09 20.20 -9.40
C LEU A 82 -19.73 18.87 -8.97
N ARG A 83 -20.31 18.14 -9.92
CA ARG A 83 -20.87 16.81 -9.69
C ARG A 83 -19.79 15.79 -9.29
N SER A 84 -18.62 15.82 -9.95
CA SER A 84 -17.45 15.00 -9.64
C SER A 84 -16.95 15.26 -8.22
N TRP A 85 -16.84 16.53 -7.83
CA TRP A 85 -16.49 16.91 -6.47
C TRP A 85 -17.50 16.39 -5.44
N ALA A 86 -18.82 16.54 -5.69
CA ALA A 86 -19.84 16.00 -4.79
C ALA A 86 -19.79 14.46 -4.70
N ALA A 87 -19.56 13.77 -5.82
CA ALA A 87 -19.36 12.33 -5.87
C ALA A 87 -18.14 11.89 -5.05
N ALA A 88 -17.03 12.63 -5.10
CA ALA A 88 -15.85 12.34 -4.29
C ALA A 88 -16.12 12.50 -2.79
N ARG A 89 -16.84 13.54 -2.38
CA ARG A 89 -17.27 13.71 -0.97
C ARG A 89 -18.18 12.55 -0.54
N LYS A 90 -19.08 12.09 -1.42
CA LYS A 90 -19.87 10.88 -1.18
C LYS A 90 -19.02 9.64 -1.01
N TYR A 91 -18.05 9.43 -1.90
CA TYR A 91 -17.15 8.30 -1.88
C TYR A 91 -16.35 8.24 -0.56
N GLU A 92 -15.87 9.37 -0.05
CA GLU A 92 -15.17 9.44 1.24
C GLU A 92 -15.98 8.88 2.40
N TRP A 93 -17.30 9.10 2.43
CA TRP A 93 -18.15 8.50 3.46
C TRP A 93 -18.37 7.00 3.29
N LEU A 94 -18.06 6.44 2.12
CA LEU A 94 -18.09 5.00 1.84
C LEU A 94 -16.73 4.34 2.09
N VAL A 95 -15.63 5.11 2.15
CA VAL A 95 -14.31 4.55 2.43
C VAL A 95 -14.19 4.18 3.90
N GLY A 96 -14.01 2.89 4.16
CA GLY A 96 -13.78 2.38 5.50
C GLY A 96 -13.75 0.85 5.49
N PRO A 97 -13.14 0.22 6.52
CA PRO A 97 -12.92 -1.23 6.53
C PRO A 97 -14.17 -2.06 6.23
N GLU A 98 -15.31 -1.58 6.72
CA GLU A 98 -16.59 -2.27 6.59
C GLU A 98 -17.31 -2.03 5.25
N HIS A 99 -16.89 -1.02 4.47
CA HIS A 99 -17.67 -0.45 3.35
C HIS A 99 -16.91 -0.41 2.02
N ASN A 100 -15.67 -0.90 1.96
CA ASN A 100 -14.84 -0.84 0.74
C ASN A 100 -15.53 -1.38 -0.52
N ARG A 101 -16.31 -2.46 -0.41
CA ARG A 101 -17.03 -3.00 -1.57
C ARG A 101 -18.00 -1.96 -2.15
N ALA A 102 -18.78 -1.30 -1.28
CA ALA A 102 -19.70 -0.24 -1.69
C ALA A 102 -18.95 0.96 -2.26
N ALA A 103 -17.79 1.33 -1.69
CA ALA A 103 -16.93 2.36 -2.26
C ALA A 103 -16.48 2.00 -3.68
N LEU A 104 -15.94 0.80 -3.89
CA LEU A 104 -15.47 0.34 -5.21
C LEU A 104 -16.60 0.25 -6.23
N GLU A 105 -17.77 -0.26 -5.82
CA GLU A 105 -18.95 -0.31 -6.68
C GLU A 105 -19.40 1.10 -7.08
N PHE A 106 -19.42 2.04 -6.13
CA PHE A 106 -19.75 3.43 -6.40
C PHE A 106 -18.74 4.08 -7.35
N GLY A 107 -17.43 3.96 -7.09
CA GLY A 107 -16.39 4.55 -7.96
C GLY A 107 -16.39 3.97 -9.37
N ARG A 108 -16.61 2.66 -9.52
CA ARG A 108 -16.74 1.99 -10.82
C ARG A 108 -18.01 2.39 -11.56
N ALA A 109 -19.12 2.60 -10.85
CA ALA A 109 -20.35 3.11 -11.46
C ALA A 109 -20.14 4.55 -11.94
N TRP A 110 -19.56 5.39 -11.08
CA TRP A 110 -19.27 6.78 -11.39
C TRP A 110 -18.45 6.94 -12.67
N LEU A 111 -17.32 6.23 -12.80
CA LEU A 111 -16.46 6.30 -13.99
C LEU A 111 -17.09 5.70 -15.26
N ARG A 112 -18.04 4.78 -15.11
CA ARG A 112 -18.77 4.21 -16.25
C ARG A 112 -19.78 5.21 -16.80
N ASP A 113 -20.46 5.90 -15.90
CA ASP A 113 -21.51 6.85 -16.24
C ASP A 113 -20.91 8.23 -16.62
N ASN A 114 -19.68 8.52 -16.16
CA ASN A 114 -18.96 9.77 -16.42
C ASN A 114 -17.53 9.46 -16.94
N PRO A 115 -17.38 8.89 -18.15
CA PRO A 115 -16.07 8.51 -18.68
C PRO A 115 -15.12 9.70 -18.92
N ASP A 116 -15.70 10.89 -19.15
CA ASP A 116 -14.97 12.14 -19.40
C ASP A 116 -14.69 12.94 -18.12
N ASP A 117 -14.85 12.34 -16.94
CA ASP A 117 -14.54 13.02 -15.67
C ASP A 117 -13.07 13.48 -15.65
N PRO A 118 -12.80 14.79 -15.47
CA PRO A 118 -11.43 15.31 -15.46
C PRO A 118 -10.56 14.73 -14.33
N ASN A 119 -11.18 14.23 -13.27
CA ASN A 119 -10.54 13.61 -12.12
C ASN A 119 -10.48 12.09 -12.21
N ALA A 120 -10.74 11.48 -13.37
CA ALA A 120 -10.80 10.03 -13.51
C ALA A 120 -9.52 9.31 -13.03
N ILE A 121 -8.35 9.94 -13.15
CA ILE A 121 -7.08 9.40 -12.63
C ILE A 121 -7.09 9.29 -11.10
N LEU A 122 -7.64 10.29 -10.41
CA LEU A 122 -7.76 10.31 -8.96
C LEU A 122 -8.75 9.23 -8.51
N TRP A 123 -9.89 9.08 -9.19
CA TRP A 123 -10.84 7.99 -8.94
C TRP A 123 -10.20 6.61 -9.01
N ARG A 124 -9.51 6.30 -10.11
CA ARG A 124 -8.82 5.01 -10.29
C ARG A 124 -7.75 4.79 -9.22
N ARG A 125 -6.97 5.84 -8.93
CA ARG A 125 -5.94 5.80 -7.90
C ARG A 125 -6.52 5.54 -6.52
N THR A 126 -7.57 6.23 -6.13
CA THR A 126 -8.19 6.04 -4.81
C THR A 126 -8.85 4.66 -4.70
N MET A 127 -9.51 4.15 -5.75
CA MET A 127 -10.04 2.78 -5.75
C MET A 127 -8.93 1.74 -5.54
N GLN A 128 -7.77 1.94 -6.19
CA GLN A 128 -6.59 1.10 -5.97
C GLN A 128 -6.10 1.18 -4.51
N GLN A 129 -6.04 2.37 -3.92
CA GLN A 129 -5.65 2.52 -2.51
C GLN A 129 -6.64 1.84 -1.57
N VAL A 130 -7.94 1.93 -1.84
CA VAL A 130 -8.98 1.30 -1.02
C VAL A 130 -8.78 -0.21 -0.94
N VAL A 131 -8.55 -0.89 -2.08
CA VAL A 131 -8.33 -2.35 -2.08
C VAL A 131 -6.99 -2.76 -1.46
N ILE A 132 -5.96 -1.91 -1.50
CA ILE A 132 -4.64 -2.21 -0.93
C ILE A 132 -4.62 -1.94 0.59
N MET A 133 -5.21 -0.84 1.04
CA MET A 133 -4.99 -0.29 2.38
C MET A 133 -6.15 -0.55 3.35
N PHE A 134 -7.41 -0.55 2.92
CA PHE A 134 -8.57 -0.50 3.84
C PHE A 134 -9.17 -1.86 4.19
N ARG A 135 -8.44 -2.95 4.07
CA ARG A 135 -8.94 -4.30 4.41
C ARG A 135 -9.42 -4.43 5.86
N ARG A 136 -10.47 -5.24 6.10
CA ARG A 136 -10.98 -5.57 7.45
C ARG A 136 -9.94 -6.30 8.32
N GLY A 137 -8.99 -6.98 7.69
CA GLY A 137 -7.91 -7.67 8.39
C GLY A 137 -6.76 -8.04 7.47
N ILE A 138 -5.63 -8.44 8.06
CA ILE A 138 -4.41 -8.79 7.34
C ILE A 138 -4.64 -9.96 6.36
N PHE A 139 -5.59 -10.84 6.67
CA PHE A 139 -5.95 -12.00 5.85
C PHE A 139 -7.12 -11.76 4.88
N ASP A 140 -7.78 -10.59 4.97
CA ASP A 140 -8.87 -10.22 4.07
C ASP A 140 -8.30 -9.46 2.86
N VAL A 141 -7.51 -10.19 2.06
CA VAL A 141 -6.87 -9.66 0.85
C VAL A 141 -7.57 -10.25 -0.35
N ASP A 142 -8.02 -9.40 -1.27
CA ASP A 142 -8.58 -9.80 -2.57
C ASP A 142 -7.53 -9.54 -3.66
N PRO A 143 -6.76 -10.56 -4.08
CA PRO A 143 -5.71 -10.39 -5.09
C PRO A 143 -6.28 -9.97 -6.45
N LYS A 144 -7.52 -10.36 -6.74
CA LYS A 144 -8.19 -10.05 -8.00
C LYS A 144 -8.56 -8.57 -8.03
N ALA A 145 -9.21 -8.05 -6.99
CA ALA A 145 -9.56 -6.64 -6.91
C ALA A 145 -8.32 -5.71 -6.94
N ILE A 146 -7.24 -6.08 -6.23
CA ILE A 146 -5.97 -5.33 -6.28
C ILE A 146 -5.42 -5.29 -7.70
N ARG A 147 -5.37 -6.43 -8.40
CA ARG A 147 -4.91 -6.48 -9.79
C ARG A 147 -5.79 -5.63 -10.70
N GLU A 148 -7.11 -5.84 -10.68
CA GLU A 148 -8.05 -5.15 -11.56
C GLU A 148 -7.97 -3.63 -11.43
N THR A 149 -8.00 -3.11 -10.21
CA THR A 149 -7.90 -1.65 -9.97
C THR A 149 -6.53 -1.08 -10.36
N SER A 150 -5.45 -1.86 -10.20
CA SER A 150 -4.11 -1.44 -10.59
C SER A 150 -3.96 -1.41 -12.12
N GLU A 151 -4.41 -2.46 -12.81
CA GLU A 151 -4.40 -2.53 -14.27
C GLU A 151 -5.29 -1.45 -14.88
N ASP A 152 -6.47 -1.19 -14.30
CA ASP A 152 -7.35 -0.10 -14.74
C ASP A 152 -6.66 1.27 -14.64
N LEU A 153 -5.97 1.56 -13.53
CA LEU A 153 -5.18 2.79 -13.41
C LEU A 153 -4.06 2.86 -14.45
N PHE A 154 -3.31 1.78 -14.66
CA PHE A 154 -2.14 1.77 -15.53
C PHE A 154 -2.47 1.82 -17.02
N ASN A 155 -3.62 1.26 -17.42
CA ASN A 155 -4.02 1.18 -18.82
C ASN A 155 -4.73 2.43 -19.31
N ASN A 156 -5.30 3.25 -18.42
CA ASN A 156 -6.08 4.42 -18.78
C ASN A 156 -5.34 5.76 -18.61
N HIS A 157 -4.13 5.76 -18.06
CA HIS A 157 -3.40 6.99 -17.75
C HIS A 157 -1.91 6.93 -18.14
N PRO A 158 -1.29 8.08 -18.47
CA PRO A 158 0.13 8.12 -18.83
C PRO A 158 1.03 7.52 -17.74
N ALA A 159 2.02 6.74 -18.16
CA ALA A 159 2.97 6.11 -17.22
C ALA A 159 3.78 7.12 -16.40
N THR A 160 3.91 8.35 -16.90
CA THR A 160 4.63 9.48 -16.27
C THR A 160 3.77 10.29 -15.30
N SER A 161 2.46 10.04 -15.20
CA SER A 161 1.62 10.70 -14.20
C SER A 161 2.00 10.24 -12.79
N TRP A 162 2.06 11.17 -11.84
CA TRP A 162 2.44 10.89 -10.46
C TRP A 162 1.56 9.81 -9.80
N GLU A 163 0.27 9.80 -10.12
CA GLU A 163 -0.72 8.84 -9.63
C GLU A 163 -0.39 7.43 -10.12
N VAL A 164 0.02 7.28 -11.38
CA VAL A 164 0.42 6.00 -11.98
C VAL A 164 1.74 5.53 -11.38
N ILE A 165 2.73 6.41 -11.24
CA ILE A 165 4.02 6.08 -10.62
C ILE A 165 3.81 5.59 -9.17
N ARG A 166 3.07 6.36 -8.37
CA ARG A 166 2.74 5.96 -6.98
C ARG A 166 1.91 4.69 -6.95
N GLY A 167 0.94 4.55 -7.86
CA GLY A 167 0.12 3.35 -7.97
C GLY A 167 0.94 2.09 -8.30
N ARG A 168 1.99 2.20 -9.13
CA ARG A 168 2.92 1.10 -9.39
C ARG A 168 3.75 0.73 -8.16
N LEU A 169 4.21 1.72 -7.39
CA LEU A 169 4.95 1.47 -6.15
C LEU A 169 4.08 0.78 -5.09
N ASP A 170 2.83 1.22 -4.93
CA ASP A 170 1.86 0.61 -4.03
C ASP A 170 1.51 -0.82 -4.47
N TYR A 171 1.27 -1.04 -5.76
CA TYR A 171 0.98 -2.36 -6.28
C TYR A 171 2.18 -3.30 -6.13
N ALA A 172 3.40 -2.81 -6.40
CA ALA A 172 4.62 -3.57 -6.14
C ALA A 172 4.75 -3.93 -4.66
N TYR A 173 4.42 -3.03 -3.75
CA TYR A 173 4.39 -3.32 -2.32
C TYR A 173 3.34 -4.39 -1.99
N ALA A 174 2.10 -4.25 -2.48
CA ALA A 174 1.03 -5.22 -2.26
C ALA A 174 1.43 -6.62 -2.75
N LEU A 175 2.01 -6.71 -3.96
CA LEU A 175 2.50 -7.95 -4.54
C LEU A 175 3.56 -8.63 -3.66
N LYS A 176 4.55 -7.87 -3.17
CA LYS A 176 5.64 -8.41 -2.35
C LYS A 176 5.19 -8.75 -0.93
N SER A 177 4.45 -7.86 -0.29
CA SER A 177 4.17 -7.92 1.14
C SER A 177 2.89 -8.68 1.47
N LEU A 178 1.88 -8.62 0.58
CA LEU A 178 0.55 -9.20 0.83
C LEU A 178 0.33 -10.46 0.00
N LEU A 179 0.82 -10.49 -1.24
CA LEU A 179 0.47 -11.52 -2.20
C LEU A 179 1.58 -12.55 -2.46
N SER A 180 2.81 -12.34 -1.97
CA SER A 180 3.95 -13.21 -2.34
C SER A 180 3.85 -14.66 -1.85
N GLY A 181 3.00 -14.94 -0.86
CA GLY A 181 2.70 -16.30 -0.40
C GLY A 181 1.45 -16.93 -1.05
N ILE A 182 0.71 -16.19 -1.87
CA ILE A 182 -0.61 -16.58 -2.38
C ILE A 182 -0.63 -16.58 -3.92
N VAL A 183 0.03 -15.61 -4.54
CA VAL A 183 0.02 -15.40 -5.98
C VAL A 183 1.38 -15.82 -6.56
N PRO A 184 1.40 -16.78 -7.50
CA PRO A 184 2.62 -17.13 -8.24
C PRO A 184 3.26 -15.90 -8.89
N ASP A 185 4.59 -15.86 -8.91
CA ASP A 185 5.37 -14.79 -9.54
C ASP A 185 5.13 -13.37 -9.00
N ALA A 186 4.37 -13.19 -7.91
CA ALA A 186 4.10 -11.87 -7.35
C ALA A 186 5.38 -11.10 -6.99
N ARG A 187 6.45 -11.80 -6.61
CA ARG A 187 7.76 -11.17 -6.40
C ARG A 187 8.37 -10.64 -7.69
N ALA A 188 8.34 -11.43 -8.77
CA ALA A 188 8.86 -10.99 -10.06
C ALA A 188 8.06 -9.81 -10.62
N GLU A 189 6.73 -9.89 -10.54
CA GLU A 189 5.84 -8.79 -10.95
C GLU A 189 6.06 -7.54 -10.07
N SER A 190 6.28 -7.71 -8.76
CA SER A 190 6.61 -6.59 -7.87
C SER A 190 7.86 -5.83 -8.33
N GLU A 191 8.94 -6.54 -8.64
CA GLU A 191 10.18 -5.91 -9.09
C GLU A 191 10.03 -5.28 -10.48
N LYS A 192 9.25 -5.89 -11.39
CA LYS A 192 8.88 -5.28 -12.67
C LYS A 192 8.13 -3.96 -12.49
N GLN A 193 7.12 -3.93 -11.62
CA GLN A 193 6.34 -2.72 -11.37
C GLN A 193 7.20 -1.59 -10.76
N ARG A 194 8.16 -1.93 -9.89
CA ARG A 194 9.16 -0.95 -9.41
C ARG A 194 10.06 -0.44 -10.51
N ALA A 195 10.55 -1.31 -11.38
CA ALA A 195 11.39 -0.91 -12.51
C ALA A 195 10.65 0.09 -13.40
N LEU A 196 9.40 -0.21 -13.77
CA LEU A 196 8.55 0.69 -14.55
C LEU A 196 8.33 2.05 -13.87
N ALA A 197 8.13 2.07 -12.54
CA ALA A 197 8.02 3.32 -11.79
C ALA A 197 9.33 4.14 -11.80
N LYS A 198 10.49 3.47 -11.63
CA LYS A 198 11.81 4.13 -11.69
C LYS A 198 12.10 4.70 -13.08
N ASP A 199 11.77 3.96 -14.12
CA ASP A 199 11.98 4.41 -15.50
C ASP A 199 11.09 5.60 -15.84
N ALA A 200 9.83 5.61 -15.37
CA ALA A 200 8.95 6.77 -15.49
C ALA A 200 9.51 8.00 -14.75
N LEU A 201 10.02 7.83 -13.52
CA LEU A 201 10.65 8.92 -12.77
C LEU A 201 11.88 9.49 -13.49
N ARG A 202 12.74 8.64 -14.06
CA ARG A 202 13.89 9.08 -14.87
C ARG A 202 13.43 9.86 -16.10
N GLY A 203 12.40 9.37 -16.79
CA GLY A 203 11.78 10.08 -17.91
C GLY A 203 11.27 11.47 -17.52
N MET A 204 10.69 11.64 -16.33
CA MET A 204 10.26 12.94 -15.83
C MET A 204 11.41 13.90 -15.57
N VAL A 205 12.54 13.40 -15.04
CA VAL A 205 13.75 14.21 -14.80
C VAL A 205 14.32 14.75 -16.10
N ASP A 206 14.36 13.92 -17.14
CA ASP A 206 14.95 14.25 -18.43
C ASP A 206 14.01 15.09 -19.32
N ALA A 207 12.70 15.03 -19.09
CA ALA A 207 11.70 15.74 -19.89
C ALA A 207 11.83 17.26 -19.76
N GLN A 208 11.85 18.00 -20.89
CA GLN A 208 11.99 19.46 -20.88
C GLN A 208 10.75 20.19 -20.35
N GLU A 209 9.57 19.61 -20.56
CA GLU A 209 8.27 20.24 -20.27
C GLU A 209 7.80 20.05 -18.80
N VAL A 210 8.51 19.24 -18.02
CA VAL A 210 8.17 18.98 -16.61
C VAL A 210 8.69 20.11 -15.72
N SER A 211 7.88 20.53 -14.75
CA SER A 211 8.22 21.61 -13.82
C SER A 211 9.49 21.29 -13.01
N LEU A 212 10.25 22.32 -12.62
CA LEU A 212 11.44 22.13 -11.77
C LEU A 212 11.10 21.48 -10.42
N SER A 213 9.91 21.75 -9.89
CA SER A 213 9.43 21.16 -8.63
C SER A 213 9.16 19.67 -8.78
N ASP A 214 8.54 19.25 -9.89
CA ASP A 214 8.31 17.83 -10.19
C ASP A 214 9.62 17.10 -10.43
N LYS A 215 10.57 17.71 -11.16
CA LYS A 215 11.91 17.14 -11.34
C LYS A 215 12.63 16.92 -10.02
N ALA A 216 12.60 17.91 -9.13
CA ALA A 216 13.19 17.79 -7.80
C ALA A 216 12.52 16.68 -6.99
N SER A 217 11.19 16.58 -7.05
CA SER A 217 10.42 15.52 -6.38
C SER A 217 10.74 14.14 -6.95
N ALA A 218 10.91 14.02 -8.28
CA ALA A 218 11.28 12.77 -8.94
C ALA A 218 12.69 12.33 -8.58
N LEU A 219 13.67 13.25 -8.55
CA LEU A 219 15.03 12.99 -8.09
C LEU A 219 15.07 12.51 -6.64
N GLN A 220 14.34 13.20 -5.75
CA GLN A 220 14.26 12.81 -4.35
C GLN A 220 13.68 11.39 -4.20
N LEU A 221 12.58 11.09 -4.89
CA LEU A 221 11.97 9.76 -4.82
C LEU A 221 12.88 8.67 -5.40
N LEU A 222 13.64 8.94 -6.47
CA LEU A 222 14.63 8.01 -7.01
C LEU A 222 15.73 7.71 -5.98
N ASP A 223 16.30 8.73 -5.35
CA ASP A 223 17.32 8.55 -4.31
C ASP A 223 16.79 7.74 -3.12
N ASP A 224 15.56 8.02 -2.67
CA ASP A 224 14.92 7.26 -1.59
C ASP A 224 14.71 5.78 -1.96
N LEU A 225 14.31 5.50 -3.22
CA LEU A 225 14.17 4.13 -3.73
C LEU A 225 15.52 3.42 -3.79
N GLU A 226 16.58 4.07 -4.26
CA GLU A 226 17.94 3.51 -4.34
C GLU A 226 18.53 3.26 -2.95
N LYS A 227 18.32 4.16 -1.99
CA LYS A 227 18.68 3.94 -0.58
C LYS A 227 17.94 2.76 0.02
N ALA A 228 16.64 2.64 -0.26
CA ALA A 228 15.85 1.50 0.20
C ALA A 228 16.31 0.17 -0.42
N GLU A 229 16.70 0.17 -1.70
CA GLU A 229 17.26 -1.00 -2.40
C GLU A 229 18.62 -1.41 -1.82
N ARG A 230 19.55 -0.47 -1.63
CA ARG A 230 20.85 -0.73 -0.98
C ARG A 230 20.68 -1.35 0.41
N LYS A 231 19.84 -0.73 1.25
CA LYS A 231 19.54 -1.24 2.59
C LYS A 231 18.95 -2.65 2.57
N ARG A 232 18.15 -2.99 1.55
CA ARG A 232 17.61 -4.35 1.38
C ARG A 232 18.67 -5.34 0.92
N ALA A 233 19.56 -4.93 0.01
CA ALA A 233 20.66 -5.78 -0.44
C ALA A 233 21.60 -6.12 0.72
N GLU A 234 22.00 -5.14 1.51
CA GLU A 234 22.82 -5.32 2.73
C GLU A 234 22.17 -6.31 3.70
N LYS A 235 20.87 -6.13 3.98
CA LYS A 235 20.10 -7.01 4.85
C LYS A 235 19.91 -8.42 4.28
N SER A 236 19.77 -8.54 2.97
CA SER A 236 19.67 -9.83 2.29
C SER A 236 20.99 -10.59 2.39
N GLU A 237 22.11 -9.90 2.17
CA GLU A 237 23.45 -10.47 2.30
C GLU A 237 23.73 -10.90 3.75
N GLU A 238 23.36 -10.09 4.74
CA GLU A 238 23.45 -10.45 6.15
C GLU A 238 22.59 -11.68 6.49
N SER A 239 21.35 -11.71 6.00
CA SER A 239 20.44 -12.84 6.22
C SER A 239 20.94 -14.11 5.56
N GLU A 240 21.55 -14.02 4.37
CA GLU A 240 22.14 -15.14 3.66
C GLU A 240 23.36 -15.69 4.41
N LYS A 241 24.25 -14.82 4.91
CA LYS A 241 25.39 -15.20 5.76
C LYS A 241 24.92 -15.93 7.02
N LEU A 242 23.89 -15.42 7.69
CA LEU A 242 23.29 -16.07 8.86
C LEU A 242 22.68 -17.43 8.50
N ALA A 243 21.98 -17.53 7.38
CA ALA A 243 21.39 -18.78 6.92
C ALA A 243 22.45 -19.84 6.58
N VAL A 244 23.54 -19.46 5.90
CA VAL A 244 24.67 -20.36 5.60
C VAL A 244 25.32 -20.82 6.90
N ALA A 245 25.65 -19.90 7.80
CA ALA A 245 26.26 -20.23 9.10
C ALA A 245 25.36 -21.17 9.94
N TYR A 246 24.05 -20.91 9.95
CA TYR A 246 23.07 -21.79 10.59
C TYR A 246 23.09 -23.18 9.98
N MET A 247 23.05 -23.29 8.64
CA MET A 247 23.02 -24.58 7.95
C MET A 247 24.31 -25.38 8.19
N GLU A 248 25.48 -24.75 8.12
CA GLU A 248 26.76 -25.39 8.41
C GLU A 248 26.84 -25.91 9.85
N LYS A 249 26.47 -25.07 10.83
CA LYS A 249 26.45 -25.48 12.24
C LYS A 249 25.40 -26.55 12.52
N ALA A 250 24.23 -26.48 11.89
CA ALA A 250 23.17 -27.47 12.07
C ALA A 250 23.60 -28.83 11.51
N GLN A 251 24.25 -28.84 10.34
CA GLN A 251 24.82 -30.06 9.77
C GLN A 251 25.92 -30.66 10.64
N ALA A 252 26.83 -29.82 11.19
CA ALA A 252 27.86 -30.28 12.12
C ALA A 252 27.25 -30.84 13.41
N TYR A 253 26.25 -30.16 13.98
CA TYR A 253 25.51 -30.63 15.14
C TYR A 253 24.87 -32.00 14.91
N LEU A 254 24.17 -32.17 13.78
CA LEU A 254 23.52 -33.44 13.43
C LEU A 254 24.53 -34.58 13.21
N ARG A 255 25.68 -34.28 12.60
CA ARG A 255 26.77 -35.26 12.40
C ARG A 255 27.35 -35.74 13.73
N ASP A 256 27.54 -34.82 14.66
CA ASP A 256 28.27 -35.07 15.90
C ASP A 256 27.34 -35.52 17.05
N LEU A 257 26.02 -35.47 16.86
CA LEU A 257 25.01 -35.69 17.91
C LEU A 257 25.16 -37.01 18.66
N GLY A 258 25.65 -38.06 17.98
CA GLY A 258 25.90 -39.37 18.59
C GLY A 258 27.24 -39.49 19.33
N THR A 259 28.10 -38.47 19.22
CA THR A 259 29.49 -38.48 19.74
C THR A 259 29.79 -37.38 20.75
N ILE A 260 28.95 -36.34 20.82
CA ILE A 260 29.11 -35.23 21.76
C ILE A 260 28.42 -35.52 23.09
N THR A 261 28.91 -34.88 24.14
CA THR A 261 28.29 -34.97 25.47
C THR A 261 26.95 -34.22 25.50
N PRO A 262 26.04 -34.55 26.45
CA PRO A 262 24.77 -33.83 26.59
C PRO A 262 24.94 -32.32 26.81
N ASP A 263 25.98 -31.89 27.54
CA ASP A 263 26.21 -30.46 27.80
C ASP A 263 26.71 -29.72 26.55
N GLU A 264 27.58 -30.36 25.76
CA GLU A 264 28.00 -29.83 24.44
C GLU A 264 26.82 -29.75 23.47
N ALA A 265 25.92 -30.75 23.51
CA ALA A 265 24.72 -30.75 22.68
C ALA A 265 23.79 -29.57 23.03
N VAL A 266 23.61 -29.25 24.31
CA VAL A 266 22.85 -28.07 24.77
C VAL A 266 23.53 -26.77 24.34
N GLY A 267 24.86 -26.68 24.47
CA GLY A 267 25.63 -25.50 24.05
C GLY A 267 25.49 -25.21 22.56
N ARG A 268 25.71 -26.23 21.71
CA ARG A 268 25.57 -26.10 20.25
C ARG A 268 24.13 -25.80 19.83
N ARG A 269 23.14 -26.36 20.54
CA ARG A 269 21.73 -26.02 20.31
C ARG A 269 21.45 -24.54 20.59
N ARG A 270 21.98 -23.98 21.69
CA ARG A 270 21.84 -22.56 22.01
C ARG A 270 22.44 -21.67 20.93
N GLU A 271 23.63 -22.01 20.43
CA GLU A 271 24.24 -21.27 19.32
C GLU A 271 23.38 -21.31 18.04
N LEU A 272 22.71 -22.43 17.78
CA LEU A 272 21.77 -22.54 16.67
C LEU A 272 20.51 -21.70 16.89
N GLU A 273 20.00 -21.62 18.13
CA GLU A 273 18.88 -20.73 18.51
C GLU A 273 19.24 -19.24 18.34
N GLU A 274 20.46 -18.85 18.71
CA GLU A 274 20.97 -17.49 18.50
C GLU A 274 21.08 -17.14 17.01
N LEU A 275 21.63 -18.04 16.18
CA LEU A 275 21.72 -17.84 14.73
C LEU A 275 20.35 -17.85 14.04
N PHE A 276 19.42 -18.68 14.52
CA PHE A 276 18.04 -18.72 14.02
C PHE A 276 17.23 -17.50 14.46
N GLY A 277 17.66 -16.82 15.54
CA GLY A 277 16.99 -15.67 16.12
C GLY A 277 15.75 -16.04 16.95
N GLY A 278 15.71 -17.25 17.51
CA GLY A 278 14.57 -17.77 18.24
C GLY A 278 14.63 -19.28 18.49
N PRO A 279 13.55 -19.88 19.05
CA PRO A 279 13.50 -21.32 19.29
C PRO A 279 13.60 -22.10 17.98
N LEU A 280 14.40 -23.17 17.98
CA LEU A 280 14.59 -24.03 16.81
C LEU A 280 13.30 -24.76 16.44
N PRO A 281 13.10 -25.07 15.15
CA PRO A 281 11.95 -25.86 14.72
C PRO A 281 11.98 -27.26 15.34
N PRO A 282 10.80 -27.87 15.56
CA PRO A 282 10.67 -29.10 16.36
C PRO A 282 11.35 -30.34 15.75
N ASN A 283 11.76 -30.26 14.49
CA ASN A 283 12.53 -31.28 13.79
C ASN A 283 14.02 -31.26 14.10
N VAL A 284 14.53 -30.25 14.83
CA VAL A 284 15.92 -30.26 15.31
C VAL A 284 15.99 -31.09 16.61
N PRO A 285 16.77 -32.19 16.63
CA PRO A 285 16.82 -33.10 17.78
C PRO A 285 17.16 -32.37 19.08
N LYS A 286 16.51 -32.78 20.18
CA LYS A 286 16.86 -32.31 21.52
C LYS A 286 17.96 -33.17 22.12
N ALA A 287 18.81 -32.56 22.96
CA ALA A 287 19.76 -33.33 23.75
C ALA A 287 18.99 -34.27 24.71
N ALA A 288 19.54 -35.44 25.00
CA ALA A 288 18.90 -36.39 25.92
C ALA A 288 18.63 -35.78 27.32
N SER A 289 19.51 -34.87 27.77
CA SER A 289 19.36 -34.09 29.01
C SER A 289 18.19 -33.10 28.99
N GLU A 290 17.73 -32.68 27.82
CA GLU A 290 16.55 -31.81 27.65
C GLU A 290 15.25 -32.60 27.57
N MET A 291 15.30 -33.89 27.19
CA MET A 291 14.12 -34.77 27.15
C MET A 291 13.80 -35.41 28.50
N ALA A 292 14.75 -35.40 29.44
CA ALA A 292 14.59 -35.95 30.78
C ALA A 292 14.02 -34.95 31.82
N LYS A 293 13.74 -33.71 31.39
CA LYS A 293 13.09 -32.65 32.18
C LYS A 293 11.67 -32.43 31.69
#